data_AF-A0A7W8D089-F1
#
_entry.id   AF-A0A7W8D089-F1
#
_cell.length_a   1.000
_cell.length_b   1.000
_cell.length_c   1.000
_cell.angle_alpha   90.00
_cell.angle_beta   90.00
_cell.angle_gamma   90.00
#
_symmetry.space_group_name_H-M   'P 1'
#
loop_
_entity.id
_entity.type
_entity.pdbx_description
1 polymer ?
#
loop_
_entity_poly.entity_id
_entity_poly.type
_entity_poly.pdbx_seq_one_letter_code
_entity_poly.pdbx_strand_id
1 'polypeptide(L)' 'MFPCNECAKAIIQSGIRCVVYESDKYDGIPSNAASKKMFRDAGVELVQLTYKVHVQADVEPQP' A
#
# COMPACT_ATOMS: atom_id res chain seq x y z
N MET A 1 -1.68 3.21 3.58
CA MET A 1 -0.77 2.23 4.21
C MET A 1 0.08 1.57 3.13
N PHE A 2 1.37 1.33 3.35
CA PHE A 2 2.29 0.69 2.40
C PHE A 2 2.64 -0.75 2.85
N PRO A 3 2.82 -1.73 1.94
CA PRO A 3 3.15 -3.11 2.32
C PRO A 3 4.52 -3.23 2.99
N CYS A 4 4.63 -4.00 4.08
CA CYS A 4 5.92 -4.36 4.65
C CYS A 4 6.66 -5.43 3.81
N ASN A 5 7.89 -5.76 4.19
CA ASN A 5 8.74 -6.71 3.46
C ASN A 5 8.15 -8.13 3.34
N GLU A 6 7.43 -8.64 4.33
CA GLU A 6 6.82 -9.97 4.23
C GLU A 6 5.60 -9.96 3.28
N CYS A 7 4.78 -8.90 3.34
CA CYS A 7 3.69 -8.73 2.37
C CYS A 7 4.23 -8.54 0.95
N ALA A 8 5.37 -7.83 0.79
CA ALA A 8 6.01 -7.66 -0.52
C ALA A 8 6.39 -9.00 -1.14
N LYS A 9 6.94 -9.94 -0.36
CA LYS A 9 7.23 -11.30 -0.85
C LYS A 9 5.98 -11.99 -1.37
N ALA A 10 4.88 -11.96 -0.60
CA ALA A 10 3.62 -12.59 -1.00
C ALA A 10 3.05 -11.97 -2.29
N ILE A 11 3.08 -10.63 -2.41
CA ILE A 11 2.62 -9.90 -3.59
C ILE A 11 3.46 -10.23 -4.82
N ILE A 12 4.79 -10.28 -4.67
CA ILE A 12 5.70 -10.64 -5.78
C ILE A 12 5.47 -12.09 -6.20
N GLN A 13 5.36 -13.01 -5.23
CA GLN A 13 5.17 -14.44 -5.49
C GLN A 13 3.80 -14.77 -6.11
N SER A 14 2.78 -13.93 -5.90
CA SER A 14 1.47 -14.09 -6.55
C SER A 14 1.44 -13.57 -7.99
N GLY A 15 2.52 -12.94 -8.47
CA GLY A 15 2.61 -12.42 -9.84
C GLY A 15 1.96 -11.04 -10.04
N ILE A 16 1.61 -10.34 -8.96
CA ILE A 16 1.11 -8.95 -9.03
C ILE A 16 2.23 -8.05 -9.56
N ARG A 17 1.89 -7.17 -10.51
CA ARG A 17 2.84 -6.24 -11.15
C ARG A 17 2.60 -4.77 -10.85
N CYS A 18 1.53 -4.43 -10.12
CA CYS A 18 1.24 -3.06 -9.72
C CYS A 18 0.65 -3.04 -8.31
N VAL A 19 1.20 -2.20 -7.43
CA VAL A 19 0.72 -1.95 -6.07
C VAL A 19 0.30 -0.49 -5.97
N VAL A 20 -1.01 -0.29 -5.79
CA VAL A 20 -1.60 1.02 -5.53
C VAL A 20 -1.73 1.21 -4.02
N TYR A 21 -1.20 2.31 -3.49
CA TYR A 21 -1.21 2.57 -2.05
C TYR A 21 -1.65 4.01 -1.73
N GLU A 22 -2.35 4.18 -0.60
CA GLU A 22 -2.89 5.47 -0.17
C GLU A 22 -1.85 6.35 0.56
N SER A 23 -1.01 5.73 1.38
CA SER A 23 -0.12 6.45 2.28
C SER A 23 1.11 5.63 2.61
N ASP A 24 2.27 6.28 2.55
CA ASP A 24 3.57 5.77 2.94
C ASP A 24 4.04 6.41 4.26
N LYS A 25 3.23 6.22 5.31
CA LYS A 25 3.43 6.86 6.61
C LYS A 25 4.76 6.50 7.28
N TYR A 26 5.35 5.38 6.91
CA TYR A 26 6.57 4.83 7.53
C TYR A 26 7.77 4.92 6.59
N ASP A 27 7.78 5.91 5.69
CA ASP A 27 8.93 6.06 4.82
C ASP A 27 10.24 6.27 5.59
N GLY A 28 11.31 5.68 5.07
CA GLY A 28 12.64 5.73 5.68
C GLY A 28 12.94 4.67 6.75
N ILE A 29 11.95 3.93 7.28
CA ILE A 29 12.27 2.81 8.19
C ILE A 29 12.80 1.59 7.41
N PRO A 30 13.64 0.73 8.03
CA PRO A 30 14.29 -0.38 7.33
C PRO A 30 13.31 -1.33 6.61
N SER A 31 12.17 -1.64 7.23
CA SER A 31 11.15 -2.51 6.62
C SER A 31 10.54 -1.90 5.35
N ASN A 32 10.28 -0.60 5.35
CA ASN A 32 9.72 0.10 4.19
C ASN A 32 10.73 0.18 3.04
N ALA A 33 11.99 0.51 3.37
CA ALA A 33 13.08 0.53 2.40
C ALA A 33 13.32 -0.84 1.77
N ALA A 34 13.31 -1.91 2.58
CA ALA A 34 13.45 -3.28 2.11
C ALA A 34 12.28 -3.67 1.18
N SER A 35 11.04 -3.38 1.56
CA SER A 35 9.84 -3.62 0.76
C SER A 35 9.90 -2.91 -0.60
N LYS A 36 10.19 -1.61 -0.61
CA LYS A 36 10.37 -0.83 -1.86
C LYS A 36 11.46 -1.40 -2.75
N LYS A 37 12.60 -1.83 -2.18
CA LYS A 37 13.67 -2.47 -2.94
C LYS A 37 13.20 -3.78 -3.58
N MET A 38 12.52 -4.65 -2.82
CA MET A 38 11.99 -5.91 -3.34
C MET A 38 11.05 -5.68 -4.52
N PHE A 39 10.13 -4.70 -4.43
CA PHE A 39 9.22 -4.38 -5.52
C PHE A 39 9.94 -3.87 -6.77
N ARG A 40 10.93 -2.97 -6.60
CA ARG A 40 11.73 -2.47 -7.73
C ARG A 40 12.51 -3.59 -8.41
N ASP A 41 13.17 -4.45 -7.64
CA ASP A 41 13.96 -5.57 -8.16
C ASP A 41 13.08 -6.59 -8.90
N ALA A 42 11.82 -6.77 -8.45
CA ALA A 42 10.84 -7.65 -9.08
C ALA A 42 10.08 -7.00 -10.27
N GLY A 43 10.33 -5.73 -10.58
CA GLY A 43 9.62 -5.00 -11.63
C GLY A 43 8.14 -4.75 -11.33
N VAL A 44 7.79 -4.58 -10.05
CA VAL A 44 6.44 -4.22 -9.61
C VAL A 44 6.32 -2.70 -9.56
N GLU A 45 5.34 -2.16 -10.28
CA GLU A 45 5.01 -0.74 -10.28
C GLU A 45 4.40 -0.31 -8.95
N LEU A 46 4.80 0.85 -8.43
CA LEU A 46 4.28 1.43 -7.20
C LEU A 46 3.56 2.74 -7.54
N VAL A 47 2.27 2.81 -7.25
CA VAL A 47 1.42 3.98 -7.56
C VAL A 47 0.81 4.52 -6.27
N GLN A 48 1.07 5.79 -5.98
CA GLN A 48 0.44 6.47 -4.85
C GLN A 48 -0.87 7.15 -5.27
N LEU A 49 -1.94 6.92 -4.53
CA LEU A 49 -3.20 7.64 -4.73
C LEU A 49 -3.02 9.14 -4.42
N THR A 50 -3.52 10.00 -5.30
CA THR A 50 -3.39 11.46 -5.21
C THR A 50 -4.60 12.15 -4.57
N TYR A 51 -5.70 11.43 -4.39
CA TYR A 51 -6.94 11.96 -3.84
C TYR A 51 -7.24 11.33 -2.48
N LYS A 52 -7.88 12.11 -1.62
CA LYS A 52 -8.40 11.67 -0.32
C LYS A 52 -9.92 11.61 -0.40
N VAL A 53 -10.50 10.52 0.05
CA VAL A 53 -11.96 10.36 0.13
C VAL A 53 -12.39 10.75 1.53
N HIS A 54 -13.26 11.75 1.64
CA HIS A 54 -13.95 12.07 2.89
C HIS A 54 -15.31 11.39 2.88
N VAL A 55 -15.53 10.49 3.83
CA VAL A 55 -16.82 9.82 4.02
C VAL A 55 -17.52 10.47 5.21
N GLN A 56 -18.71 11.03 4.97
CA GLN A 56 -19.66 11.39 6.02
C GLN A 56 -20.66 10.24 6.14
N ALA A 57 -20.85 9.75 7.36
CA ALA A 57 -21.83 8.73 7.66
C ALA A 57 -22.89 9.34 8.57
N ASP A 58 -24.07 9.58 8.01
CA ASP A 58 -25.25 9.97 8.78
C ASP A 58 -25.96 8.68 9.22
N VAL A 59 -26.11 8.49 10.53
CA VAL A 59 -26.83 7.36 11.10
C VAL A 59 -28.18 7.87 11.57
N GLU A 60 -29.25 7.47 10.87
CA GLU A 60 -30.62 7.68 11.33
C GLU A 60 -30.96 6.61 12.39
N PRO A 61 -31.46 7.01 13.57
CA PRO A 61 -31.90 6.04 14.58
C PRO A 61 -33.09 5.25 14.05
N GLN A 62 -32.99 3.91 14.09
CA GLN A 62 -34.10 3.01 13.79
C GLN A 62 -35.08 2.97 14.99
N PRO A 63 -36.40 2.93 14.74
CA PRO A 63 -37.44 3.00 15.78
C PRO A 63 -37.50 1.78 16.70
#